data_AF-A0A9E2ILI4-F1
#
_entry.id   AF-A0A9E2ILI4-F1
#
_cell.length_a   1.000
_cell.length_b   1.000
_cell.length_c   1.000
_cell.angle_alpha   90.00
_cell.angle_beta   90.00
_cell.angle_gamma   90.00
#
_symmetry.space_group_name_H-M   'P 1'
#
loop_
_entity.id
_entity.type
_entity.pdbx_description
1 polymer ?
#
loop_
_entity_poly.entity_id
_entity_poly.type
_entity_poly.pdbx_seq_one_letter_code
_entity_poly.pdbx_strand_id
1 'polypeptide(L)' 'DVVQRTFDTIFETLKNGNRIELRNFGVFLVKKRKKRIGRNPKTGAVVPVPERLTVVFKPGLGMKKVFR' A
#
# COMPACT_ATOMS: atom_id res chain seq x y z
N ASP A 1 8.68 -2.73 -23.82
CA ASP A 1 8.63 -3.29 -22.45
C ASP A 1 9.60 -2.66 -21.45
N VAL A 2 9.46 -1.36 -21.15
CA VAL A 2 10.20 -0.74 -20.04
C VAL A 2 9.29 -0.52 -18.83
N VAL A 3 8.10 0.04 -19.07
CA VAL A 3 7.10 0.31 -18.01
C VAL A 3 6.68 -0.96 -17.27
N GLN A 4 6.38 -2.05 -18.00
CA GLN A 4 6.00 -3.32 -17.38
C GLN A 4 7.13 -3.85 -16.47
N ARG A 5 8.38 -3.86 -16.96
CA ARG A 5 9.54 -4.31 -16.17
C ARG A 5 9.75 -3.48 -14.90
N THR A 6 9.45 -2.18 -14.96
CA THR A 6 9.47 -1.31 -13.77
C THR A 6 8.44 -1.79 -12.74
N PHE A 7 7.21 -2.10 -13.15
CA PHE A 7 6.19 -2.62 -12.25
C PHE A 7 6.54 -4.01 -11.71
N ASP A 8 7.12 -4.88 -12.52
CA ASP A 8 7.57 -6.21 -12.08
C ASP A 8 8.66 -6.09 -11.00
N THR A 9 9.59 -5.16 -11.19
CA THR A 9 10.66 -4.87 -10.20
C THR A 9 10.08 -4.33 -8.89
N ILE A 10 9.10 -3.43 -8.98
CA ILE A 10 8.37 -2.91 -7.81
C ILE A 10 7.65 -4.05 -7.07
N PHE A 11 6.99 -4.94 -7.80
CA PHE A 11 6.26 -6.07 -7.24
C PHE A 11 7.20 -7.02 -6.48
N GLU A 12 8.28 -7.49 -7.10
CA GLU A 12 9.23 -8.40 -6.47
C GLU A 12 9.91 -7.77 -5.24
N THR A 13 10.23 -6.48 -5.31
CA THR A 13 10.80 -5.76 -4.17
C THR A 13 9.82 -5.70 -2.98
N LEU A 14 8.55 -5.40 -3.22
CA LEU A 14 7.53 -5.34 -2.18
C LEU A 14 7.18 -6.74 -1.63
N LYS A 15 7.17 -7.77 -2.47
CA LYS A 15 6.97 -9.16 -2.08
C LYS A 15 8.01 -9.62 -1.05
N ASN A 16 9.24 -9.14 -1.17
CA ASN A 16 10.31 -9.37 -0.20
C ASN A 16 10.21 -8.52 1.08
N GLY A 17 9.16 -7.69 1.22
CA GLY A 17 8.96 -6.80 2.36
C GLY A 17 9.77 -5.51 2.31
N ASN A 18 10.53 -5.28 1.23
CA ASN A 18 11.40 -4.12 1.11
C ASN A 18 10.59 -2.85 0.78
N ARG A 19 11.13 -1.71 1.21
CA ARG A 19 10.61 -0.38 0.90
C ARG A 19 11.22 0.14 -0.39
N ILE A 20 10.41 0.80 -1.21
CA ILE A 20 10.86 1.50 -2.42
C ILE A 20 10.62 2.99 -2.22
N GLU A 21 11.66 3.78 -2.43
CA GLU A 21 11.59 5.24 -2.35
C GLU A 21 11.91 5.85 -3.71
N LEU A 22 10.92 6.54 -4.28
CA LEU A 22 11.06 7.30 -5.51
C LEU A 22 11.12 8.78 -5.10
N ARG A 23 12.34 9.35 -5.10
CA ARG A 23 12.58 10.74 -4.70
C ARG A 23 11.64 11.69 -5.44
N ASN A 24 11.12 12.68 -4.74
CA ASN A 24 10.11 13.66 -5.21
C ASN A 24 8.73 13.08 -5.59
N PHE A 25 8.58 11.77 -5.74
CA PHE A 25 7.32 11.11 -6.07
C PHE A 25 6.63 10.52 -4.84
N GLY A 26 7.29 9.61 -4.13
CA GLY A 26 6.73 8.97 -2.94
C GLY A 26 7.38 7.66 -2.56
N VAL A 27 6.71 6.92 -1.67
CA VAL A 27 7.24 5.71 -1.04
C VAL A 27 6.22 4.59 -1.13
N PHE A 28 6.65 3.43 -1.63
CA PHE A 28 5.91 2.18 -1.49
C PHE A 28 6.48 1.37 -0.33
N LEU A 29 5.61 0.83 0.52
CA LEU A 29 6.00 -0.05 1.61
C LEU A 29 4.95 -1.10 1.92
N VAL A 30 5.39 -2.22 2.47
CA VAL A 30 4.50 -3.21 3.08
C VAL A 30 4.22 -2.81 4.53
N LYS A 31 2.94 -2.82 4.91
CA LYS A 31 2.48 -2.55 6.28
C LYS A 31 1.68 -3.72 6.81
N LYS A 32 2.04 -4.16 8.01
CA LYS A 32 1.24 -5.12 8.79
C LYS A 32 0.00 -4.42 9.34
N ARG A 33 -1.18 -4.90 8.96
CA ARG A 33 -2.48 -4.43 9.45
C ARG A 33 -2.98 -5.39 10.51
N LYS A 34 -3.10 -4.89 11.74
CA LYS A 34 -3.60 -5.67 12.89
C LYS A 34 -5.01 -6.19 12.63
N LYS A 35 -5.33 -7.35 13.23
CA LYS A 35 -6.71 -7.86 13.28
C LYS A 35 -7.64 -6.80 13.86
N ARG A 36 -8.87 -6.73 13.35
CA ARG A 36 -9.89 -5.81 13.84
C ARG A 36 -11.28 -6.38 13.59
N ILE A 37 -12.28 -5.75 14.18
CA ILE A 37 -13.68 -6.05 13.91
C ILE A 37 -14.17 -5.07 12.83
N GLY A 38 -14.71 -5.61 11.73
CA GLY A 38 -15.35 -4.86 10.66
C GLY A 38 -16.87 -5.02 10.70
N ARG A 39 -17.54 -4.33 9.78
CA ARG A 39 -18.97 -4.52 9.49
C ARG A 39 -19.17 -4.75 8.01
N ASN A 40 -20.06 -5.68 7.66
CA ASN A 40 -20.50 -5.83 6.28
C ASN A 40 -21.27 -4.56 5.86
N PRO A 41 -20.84 -3.81 4.83
CA PRO A 41 -21.51 -2.58 4.42
C PRO A 41 -22.95 -2.79 3.97
N LYS A 42 -23.32 -4.00 3.50
CA LYS A 42 -24.66 -4.31 3.00
C LYS A 42 -25.64 -4.71 4.11
N THR A 43 -25.18 -5.42 5.14
CA THR A 43 -26.07 -6.03 6.16
C THR A 43 -25.85 -5.50 7.57
N GLY A 44 -24.77 -4.75 7.82
CA GLY A 44 -24.39 -4.28 9.15
C GLY A 44 -23.80 -5.36 10.07
N ALA A 45 -23.80 -6.64 9.63
CA ALA A 45 -23.29 -7.75 10.42
C ALA A 45 -21.83 -7.55 10.80
N VAL A 46 -21.50 -7.86 12.05
CA VAL A 46 -20.15 -7.76 12.61
C VAL A 46 -19.32 -8.93 12.09
N VAL A 47 -18.16 -8.63 11.48
CA VAL A 47 -17.27 -9.65 10.89
C VAL A 47 -15.83 -9.46 11.34
N PRO A 48 -15.14 -10.53 11.79
CA PRO A 48 -13.72 -10.44 12.13
C PRO A 48 -12.88 -10.24 10.86
N VAL A 49 -11.95 -9.30 10.92
CA VAL A 49 -10.95 -9.06 9.86
C VAL A 49 -9.60 -9.55 10.38
N PRO A 50 -9.01 -10.60 9.78
CA PRO A 50 -7.74 -11.13 10.23
C PRO A 50 -6.60 -10.14 9.99
N GLU A 51 -5.50 -10.37 10.70
CA GLU A 51 -4.27 -9.65 10.43
C GLU A 51 -3.72 -10.00 9.05
N ARG A 52 -3.21 -9.00 8.32
CA ARG A 52 -2.63 -9.19 6.99
C ARG A 52 -1.57 -8.16 6.65
N LEU A 53 -0.74 -8.48 5.67
CA LEU A 53 0.15 -7.51 5.03
C LEU A 53 -0.62 -6.74 3.95
N THR A 54 -0.31 -5.45 3.80
CA THR A 54 -0.87 -4.62 2.74
C THR A 54 0.20 -3.69 2.18
N VAL A 55 0.15 -3.42 0.89
CA VAL A 55 1.00 -2.41 0.26
C VAL A 55 0.37 -1.03 0.46
N VAL A 56 1.19 -0.04 0.82
CA VAL A 56 0.78 1.36 0.96
C VAL A 56 1.72 2.23 0.14
N PHE A 57 1.14 3.14 -0.63
CA PHE A 57 1.85 4.27 -1.22
C PHE A 57 1.69 5.51 -0.33
N LYS A 58 2.80 6.18 -0.03
CA LYS A 58 2.82 7.47 0.65
C LYS A 58 3.31 8.52 -0.35
N PRO A 59 2.45 9.48 -0.75
CA PRO A 59 2.89 10.53 -1.67
C PRO A 59 3.99 11.39 -1.04
N GLY A 60 4.93 11.81 -1.89
CA GLY A 60 6.02 12.71 -1.55
C GLY A 60 5.52 14.12 -1.26
N LEU A 61 6.43 14.97 -0.76
CA LEU A 61 6.09 16.34 -0.38
C LEU A 61 5.55 17.16 -1.56
N GLY A 62 6.13 17.00 -2.76
CA GLY A 62 5.70 17.71 -3.97
C GLY A 62 4.23 17.43 -4.29
N MET A 63 3.85 16.15 -4.40
CA MET A 63 2.46 15.75 -4.65
C MET A 63 1.52 16.20 -3.53
N LYS A 64 1.93 16.05 -2.27
CA LYS A 64 1.13 16.50 -1.12
C LYS A 64 0.86 18.00 -1.12
N LYS A 65 1.76 18.83 -1.66
CA LYS A 65 1.55 20.28 -1.74
C LYS A 65 0.56 20.64 -2.84
N VAL A 66 0.60 19.94 -3.98
CA VAL A 66 -0.30 20.18 -5.13
C VAL A 66 -1.73 19.77 -4.82
N PHE A 67 -1.91 18.64 -4.14
CA PHE A 67 -3.24 18.04 -3.88
C PHE A 67 -3.69 18.17 -2.42
N ARG A 68 -3.15 19.16 -1.69
CA ARG A 68 -3.59 19.48 -0.33
C ARG A 68 -4.82 20.36 -0.33
#